data_AF-A0A937PCZ4-F1
#
_entry.id   AF-A0A937PCZ4-F1
#
_cell.length_a   1.000
_cell.length_b   1.000
_cell.length_c   1.000
_cell.angle_alpha   90.00
_cell.angle_beta   90.00
_cell.angle_gamma   90.00
#
_symmetry.space_group_name_H-M   'P 1'
#
loop_
_entity.id
_entity.type
_entity.pdbx_description
1 polymer ?
#
loop_
_entity_poly.entity_id
_entity_poly.type
_entity_poly.pdbx_seq_one_letter_code
_entity_poly.pdbx_strand_id
1 'polypeptide(L)'
;MDNSVVLSVGDSHHIRLGKDRIVYSGMPSEKVFSIVQMKWEFFYRGYAWNLFFPVGQSKIRIDGINMLVESVTPDEIRLKV
;
A
#
# COMPACT_ATOMS: atom_id res chain seq x y z
N MET A 1 21.09 -2.71 -0.21
CA MET A 1 20.04 -3.60 -0.75
C MET A 1 18.86 -2.71 -1.07
N ASP A 2 18.44 -2.64 -2.33
CA ASP A 2 17.27 -1.86 -2.74
C ASP A 2 16.01 -2.59 -2.25
N ASN A 3 15.39 -2.10 -1.17
CA ASN A 3 14.13 -2.63 -0.65
C ASN A 3 12.94 -2.13 -1.49
N SER A 4 13.02 -2.33 -2.81
CA SER A 4 11.89 -2.10 -3.70
C SER A 4 10.97 -3.32 -3.67
N VAL A 5 9.66 -3.06 -3.56
CA VAL A 5 8.61 -4.08 -3.66
C VAL A 5 7.67 -3.68 -4.79
N VAL A 6 7.29 -4.66 -5.60
CA VAL A 6 6.25 -4.51 -6.62
C VAL A 6 5.03 -5.25 -6.12
N LEU A 7 3.87 -4.59 -6.17
CA LEU A 7 2.58 -5.17 -5.82
C LEU A 7 1.64 -5.01 -7.00
N SER A 8 1.14 -6.13 -7.51
CA SER A 8 -0.01 -6.16 -8.42
C SER A 8 -1.29 -5.89 -7.63
N VAL A 9 -2.39 -5.58 -8.32
CA VAL A 9 -3.69 -5.46 -7.65
C VAL A 9 -4.03 -6.75 -6.90
N GLY A 10 -4.30 -6.61 -5.59
CA GLY A 10 -4.58 -7.73 -4.68
C GLY A 10 -3.35 -8.32 -4.00
N ASP A 11 -2.13 -8.02 -4.45
CA ASP A 11 -0.90 -8.43 -3.78
C ASP A 11 -0.76 -7.70 -2.45
N SER A 12 -0.20 -8.41 -1.46
CA SER A 12 -0.07 -7.90 -0.10
C SER A 12 1.35 -7.95 0.43
N HIS A 13 1.75 -6.89 1.15
CA HIS A 13 3.10 -6.72 1.69
C HIS A 13 3.06 -6.40 3.19
N HIS A 14 4.00 -6.98 3.94
CA HIS A 14 4.22 -6.61 5.34
C HIS A 14 5.14 -5.39 5.42
N ILE A 15 4.61 -4.27 5.94
CA ILE A 15 5.39 -3.04 6.09
C ILE A 15 6.26 -3.01 7.36
N ARG A 16 5.98 -3.85 8.37
CA ARG A 16 6.81 -3.99 9.60
C ARG A 16 6.58 -5.34 10.30
N LEU A 17 7.49 -5.75 11.18
CA LEU A 17 7.24 -6.82 12.16
C LEU A 17 5.97 -6.50 12.97
N GLY A 18 4.96 -7.37 12.85
CA GLY A 18 3.65 -7.16 13.47
C GLY A 18 2.52 -7.65 12.57
N LYS A 19 1.40 -6.92 12.58
CA LYS A 19 0.13 -7.33 11.96
C LYS A 19 -0.37 -6.37 10.88
N ASP A 20 0.49 -5.48 10.41
CA ASP A 20 0.12 -4.42 9.46
C ASP A 20 0.56 -4.82 8.05
N ARG A 21 -0.43 -5.12 7.20
CA ARG A 21 -0.25 -5.40 5.77
C ARG A 21 -0.80 -4.24 4.96
N ILE A 22 -0.19 -4.01 3.81
CA ILE A 22 -0.77 -3.20 2.76
C ILE A 22 -1.15 -4.07 1.58
N VAL A 23 -2.20 -3.70 0.87
CA VAL A 23 -2.62 -4.32 -0.39
C VAL A 23 -2.74 -3.23 -1.44
N TYR A 24 -2.20 -3.45 -2.63
CA TYR A 24 -2.50 -2.54 -3.73
C TYR A 24 -3.91 -2.79 -4.25
N SER A 25 -4.79 -1.79 -4.19
CA SER A 25 -6.20 -1.91 -4.63
C SER A 25 -6.44 -1.29 -6.01
N GLY A 26 -5.38 -0.95 -6.74
CA GLY A 26 -5.47 -0.40 -8.08
C GLY A 26 -5.80 1.09 -8.11
N MET A 27 -6.21 1.56 -9.28
CA MET A 27 -6.56 2.96 -9.52
C MET A 27 -8.07 3.15 -9.67
N PRO A 28 -8.78 3.73 -8.67
CA PRO A 28 -10.20 4.06 -8.82
C PRO A 28 -10.48 5.14 -9.88
N SER A 29 -9.48 5.93 -10.27
CA SER A 29 -9.54 6.87 -11.39
C SER A 29 -8.13 7.10 -11.95
N GLU A 30 -8.01 7.68 -13.15
CA GLU A 30 -6.71 7.99 -13.77
C GLU A 30 -5.77 8.85 -12.90
N LYS A 31 -6.33 9.60 -11.94
CA LYS A 31 -5.59 10.54 -11.09
C LYS A 31 -5.42 10.08 -9.65
N VAL A 32 -5.98 8.93 -9.29
CA VAL A 32 -5.99 8.44 -7.90
C VAL A 32 -5.66 6.96 -7.88
N PHE A 33 -4.70 6.57 -7.05
CA PHE A 33 -4.44 5.17 -6.71
C PHE A 33 -4.87 4.87 -5.28
N SER A 34 -5.13 3.59 -5.01
CA SER A 34 -5.58 3.14 -3.71
C SER A 34 -4.66 2.06 -3.14
N ILE A 35 -4.46 2.13 -1.83
CA ILE A 35 -3.79 1.10 -1.03
C ILE A 35 -4.69 0.79 0.14
N VAL A 36 -4.98 -0.49 0.37
CA VAL A 36 -5.71 -0.94 1.55
C VAL A 36 -4.72 -1.18 2.67
N GLN A 37 -4.93 -0.54 3.81
CA GLN A 37 -4.23 -0.93 5.04
C GLN A 37 -5.08 -1.96 5.76
N MET A 38 -4.52 -3.14 5.99
CA MET A 38 -5.14 -4.19 6.78
C MET A 38 -4.49 -4.22 8.16
N LYS A 39 -5.32 -4.05 9.19
CA LYS A 39 -4.94 -4.26 10.58
C LYS A 39 -5.60 -5.52 11.11
N TRP A 40 -4.79 -6.40 11.69
CA TRP A 40 -5.29 -7.59 12.36
C TRP A 40 -5.21 -7.40 13.88
N GLU A 41 -6.33 -7.45 14.58
CA GLU A 41 -6.35 -7.54 16.05
C GLU A 41 -6.34 -9.01 16.48
N PHE A 42 -6.00 -9.31 17.74
CA PHE A 42 -6.01 -10.69 18.22
C PHE A 42 -7.43 -11.33 18.09
N PHE A 43 -7.47 -12.60 17.68
CA PHE A 43 -8.69 -13.43 17.57
C PHE A 43 -9.79 -12.90 16.63
N TYR A 44 -9.62 -13.16 15.32
CA TYR A 44 -10.66 -13.14 14.28
C TYR A 44 -11.31 -11.79 13.94
N ARG A 45 -10.81 -10.67 14.47
CA ARG A 45 -11.23 -9.32 14.06
C ARG A 45 -10.11 -8.61 13.33
N GLY A 46 -10.36 -8.27 12.08
CA GLY A 46 -9.52 -7.40 11.29
C GLY A 46 -10.32 -6.19 10.84
N TYR A 47 -9.68 -5.04 10.78
CA TYR A 47 -10.22 -3.86 10.14
C TYR A 47 -9.37 -3.54 8.92
N ALA A 48 -10.01 -3.04 7.88
CA ALA A 48 -9.32 -2.55 6.71
C ALA A 48 -9.92 -1.21 6.33
N TRP A 49 -9.08 -0.32 5.85
CA TRP A 49 -9.53 0.93 5.25
C TRP A 49 -8.78 1.18 3.96
N ASN A 50 -9.52 1.64 2.95
CA ASN A 50 -8.96 2.08 1.69
C ASN A 50 -8.38 3.47 1.88
N LEU A 51 -7.09 3.60 1.62
CA LEU A 51 -6.41 4.87 1.49
C LEU A 51 -6.37 5.25 0.02
N PHE A 52 -6.48 6.55 -0.25
CA PHE A 52 -6.49 7.11 -1.59
C PHE A 52 -5.43 8.18 -1.69
N PHE A 53 -4.65 8.13 -2.76
CA PHE A 53 -3.54 9.03 -3.00
C PHE A 53 -3.60 9.55 -4.43
N PRO A 54 -3.33 10.84 -4.66
CA PRO A 54 -3.20 11.37 -6.00
C PRO A 54 -1.96 10.78 -6.70
N VAL A 55 -2.12 10.46 -7.99
CA VAL A 55 -0.98 10.11 -8.85
C VAL A 55 0.00 11.29 -8.89
N GLY A 56 1.29 10.99 -8.76
CA GLY A 56 2.36 11.99 -8.63
C GLY A 56 2.76 12.27 -7.18
N GLN A 57 2.00 11.81 -6.19
CA GLN A 57 2.47 11.80 -4.80
C GLN A 57 3.56 10.73 -4.62
N SER A 58 4.82 11.16 -4.62
CA SER A 58 5.99 10.29 -4.50
C SER A 58 6.30 9.81 -3.08
N LYS A 59 5.73 10.47 -2.06
CA LYS A 59 5.90 10.11 -0.64
C LYS A 59 4.56 9.88 0.01
N ILE A 60 4.36 8.70 0.54
CA ILE A 60 3.15 8.33 1.28
C ILE A 60 3.54 7.86 2.68
N ARG A 61 2.63 8.03 3.64
CA ARG A 61 2.80 7.56 5.02
C ARG A 61 1.63 6.68 5.40
N ILE A 62 1.89 5.42 5.67
CA ILE A 62 0.88 4.44 6.10
C ILE A 62 1.38 3.84 7.40
N ASP A 63 0.53 3.84 8.42
CA ASP A 63 0.86 3.35 9.76
C ASP A 63 2.14 3.93 10.40
N GLY A 64 2.41 5.19 10.11
CA GLY A 64 3.61 5.86 10.61
C GLY A 64 4.88 5.59 9.79
N ILE A 65 4.84 4.68 8.81
CA ILE A 65 5.97 4.29 7.94
C ILE A 65 5.92 5.14 6.67
N ASN A 66 7.04 5.78 6.35
CA ASN A 66 7.19 6.54 5.11
C ASN A 66 7.63 5.59 4.00
N MET A 67 6.96 5.65 2.87
CA MET A 67 7.29 4.88 1.67
C MET A 67 7.40 5.81 0.48
N LEU A 68 8.30 5.47 -0.43
CA LEU A 68 8.45 6.14 -1.71
C LEU A 68 7.67 5.38 -2.78
N VAL A 69 6.84 6.10 -3.53
CA VAL A 69 6.15 5.59 -4.71
C VAL A 69 7.05 5.86 -5.91
N GLU A 70 7.63 4.80 -6.47
CA GLU A 70 8.53 4.90 -7.62
C GLU A 70 7.75 4.94 -8.93
N SER A 71 6.71 4.11 -9.05
CA SER A 71 5.81 4.08 -10.20
C SER A 71 4.45 3.50 -9.80
N VAL A 72 3.40 3.93 -10.50
CA VAL A 72 2.04 3.41 -10.31
C VAL A 72 1.33 3.29 -11.65
N THR A 73 0.63 2.18 -11.83
CA THR A 73 -0.22 1.87 -13.00
C THR A 73 -1.53 1.28 -12.49
N PRO A 74 -2.57 1.15 -13.34
CA PRO A 74 -3.82 0.52 -12.92
C PRO A 74 -3.64 -0.89 -12.32
N ASP A 75 -2.64 -1.63 -12.77
CA ASP A 75 -2.43 -3.05 -12.44
C ASP A 75 -1.34 -3.30 -11.40
N GLU A 76 -0.35 -2.42 -11.29
CA GLU A 76 0.77 -2.57 -10.36
C GLU A 76 1.27 -1.25 -9.76
N ILE A 77 1.86 -1.34 -8.57
CA ILE A 77 2.59 -0.26 -7.91
C ILE A 77 3.98 -0.73 -7.48
N ARG A 78 4.98 0.14 -7.65
CA ARG A 78 6.33 -0.05 -7.13
C ARG A 78 6.57 0.89 -5.96
N LEU A 79 6.92 0.30 -4.81
CA LEU A 79 7.17 1.01 -3.57
C LEU A 79 8.59 0.73 -3.10
N LYS A 80 9.18 1.71 -2.42
CA LYS A 80 10.43 1.56 -1.68
C LYS A 80 10.18 1.92 -0.22
N VAL A 81 10.44 0.94 0.65
CA VAL A 81 10.18 0.99 2.10
C VAL A 81 11.46 1.25 2.87
#